data_AF-A0A813IYJ7-F1
#
_entry.id   AF-A0A813IYJ7-F1
#
_cell.length_a   1.000
_cell.length_b   1.000
_cell.length_c   1.000
_cell.angle_alpha   90.00
_cell.angle_beta   90.00
_cell.angle_gamma   90.00
#
_symmetry.space_group_name_H-M   'P 1'
#
loop_
_entity.id
_entity.type
_entity.pdbx_description
1 polymer ?
#
loop_
_entity_poly.entity_id
_entity_poly.type
_entity_poly.pdbx_seq_one_letter_code
_entity_poly.pdbx_strand_id
1 'polypeptide(L)'
;MRSAAAAEPAQLTAASAAEPVPPPAQDEEPEKPVSSEQSEEVELSLALELSQQEANAEENSHVAEALLRSRSEARLSGDGVVLLRLDSHARSPQVAEALLYSPELAPCRAMVAEAGCELQPAWAGGAWLFVPLKESQFQEAGPDLHANVKHIHILALSEHEPLVHQALKCVPRKCRPKCYHESLGAPAALSVPGASSCGAFEETVSRGDTPPGSSEVGSPASPTLNQDRSSAGRLNGDFAYDIVVQRTFIHFPSPSSDASTERHSAP
;
A
#
# COMPACT_ATOMS: atom_id res chain seq x y z
N MET A 1 -19.53 -32.76 7.80
CA MET A 1 -18.70 -33.85 8.37
C MET A 1 -17.40 -33.99 7.56
N ARG A 2 -16.39 -33.16 7.84
CA ARG A 2 -14.96 -33.46 7.61
C ARG A 2 -14.17 -32.59 8.59
N SER A 3 -13.74 -33.21 9.68
CA SER A 3 -12.85 -32.63 10.69
C SER A 3 -11.48 -32.38 10.09
N ALA A 4 -10.97 -31.15 10.20
CA ALA A 4 -9.57 -30.85 9.95
C ALA A 4 -8.85 -30.83 11.30
N ALA A 5 -7.90 -31.77 11.44
CA ALA A 5 -7.08 -31.95 12.62
C ALA A 5 -6.11 -30.78 12.79
N ALA A 6 -6.14 -30.15 13.97
CA ALA A 6 -5.15 -29.19 14.40
C ALA A 6 -3.84 -29.93 14.73
N ALA A 7 -2.78 -29.62 14.00
CA ALA A 7 -1.42 -30.05 14.33
C ALA A 7 -0.85 -29.07 15.36
N GLU A 8 -0.78 -29.53 16.60
CA GLU A 8 -0.23 -28.85 17.76
C GLU A 8 1.32 -28.84 17.67
N PRO A 9 2.01 -27.69 17.81
CA PRO A 9 3.46 -27.67 17.88
C PRO A 9 3.93 -28.20 19.24
N ALA A 10 4.62 -29.34 19.21
CA ALA A 10 5.26 -29.98 20.34
C ALA A 10 6.18 -28.98 21.07
N GLN A 11 5.83 -28.68 22.31
CA GLN A 11 6.68 -27.94 23.23
C GLN A 11 7.86 -28.82 23.63
N LEU A 12 9.07 -28.43 23.25
CA LEU A 12 10.31 -29.01 23.80
C LEU A 12 10.48 -28.52 25.24
N THR A 13 9.82 -29.19 26.17
CA THR A 13 10.18 -29.19 27.58
C THR A 13 11.12 -30.37 27.82
N ALA A 14 12.42 -30.10 27.99
CA ALA A 14 13.35 -31.07 28.55
C ALA A 14 14.17 -30.39 29.64
N ALA A 15 13.56 -30.29 30.81
CA ALA A 15 14.28 -30.21 32.06
C ALA A 15 15.07 -31.50 32.24
N SER A 16 16.40 -31.40 32.32
CA SER A 16 17.26 -32.50 32.75
C SER A 16 18.09 -32.01 33.93
N ALA A 17 17.47 -32.08 35.10
CA ALA A 17 18.16 -31.98 36.38
C ALA A 17 19.02 -33.25 36.56
N ALA A 18 20.31 -33.13 36.25
CA ALA A 18 21.29 -34.15 36.61
C ALA A 18 21.80 -33.86 38.03
N GLU A 19 21.61 -34.85 38.91
CA GLU A 19 22.13 -34.90 40.27
C GLU A 19 23.66 -34.71 40.29
N PRO A 20 24.20 -33.93 41.26
CA PRO A 20 25.63 -33.80 41.45
C PRO A 20 26.19 -35.09 42.07
N VAL A 21 26.83 -35.91 41.24
CA VAL A 21 27.65 -37.05 41.69
C VAL A 21 28.87 -36.49 42.46
N PRO A 22 29.13 -36.95 43.69
CA PRO A 22 30.29 -36.52 44.46
C PRO A 22 31.59 -36.99 43.78
N PRO A 23 32.63 -36.14 43.71
CA PRO A 23 33.87 -36.48 43.05
C PRO A 23 34.62 -37.59 43.80
N PRO A 24 35.16 -38.61 43.10
CA PRO A 24 36.08 -39.55 43.70
C PRO A 24 37.37 -38.81 44.09
N ALA A 25 37.80 -38.99 45.34
CA ALA A 25 39.11 -38.57 45.81
C ALA A 25 40.17 -39.27 44.96
N GLN A 26 40.89 -38.51 44.15
CA GLN A 26 42.02 -38.98 43.37
C GLN A 26 43.27 -38.25 43.83
N ASP A 27 44.29 -39.07 44.10
CA ASP A 27 45.64 -38.70 44.48
C ASP A 27 46.22 -37.60 43.58
N GLU A 28 46.78 -36.57 44.22
CA GLU A 28 47.52 -35.50 43.57
C GLU A 28 48.83 -36.04 42.98
N GLU A 29 48.76 -36.49 41.74
CA GLU A 29 49.96 -36.64 40.90
C GLU A 29 50.46 -35.23 40.50
N PRO A 30 51.77 -34.99 40.58
CA PRO A 30 52.37 -33.68 40.36
C PRO A 30 52.12 -33.19 38.93
N GLU A 31 51.40 -32.07 38.83
CA GLU A 31 51.11 -31.39 37.58
C GLU A 31 52.39 -31.13 36.78
N LYS A 32 52.53 -31.81 35.65
CA LYS A 32 53.51 -31.45 34.64
C LYS A 32 53.12 -30.07 34.10
N PRO A 33 54.08 -29.14 33.96
CA PRO A 33 53.81 -27.81 33.44
C PRO A 33 53.18 -27.93 32.05
N VAL A 34 51.91 -27.52 31.94
CA VAL A 34 51.19 -27.36 30.67
C VAL A 34 52.07 -26.51 29.77
N SER A 35 52.45 -27.04 28.61
CA SER A 35 53.35 -26.34 27.71
C SER A 35 52.67 -25.08 27.17
N SER A 36 53.41 -23.98 27.11
CA SER A 36 52.94 -22.66 26.64
C SER A 36 52.21 -22.73 25.28
N GLU A 37 52.60 -23.67 24.42
CA GLU A 37 52.03 -23.87 23.08
C GLU A 37 50.56 -24.32 23.11
N GLN A 38 50.14 -25.09 24.12
CA GLN A 38 48.75 -25.54 24.24
C GLN A 38 47.80 -24.39 24.61
N SER A 39 48.30 -23.39 25.34
CA SER A 39 47.49 -22.22 25.72
C SER A 39 47.19 -21.33 24.51
N GLU A 40 48.18 -21.14 23.62
CA GLU A 40 48.04 -20.31 22.42
C GLU A 40 47.07 -20.95 21.41
N GLU A 41 47.08 -22.28 21.27
CA GLU A 41 46.15 -22.98 20.37
C GLU A 41 44.70 -22.88 20.84
N VAL A 42 44.47 -22.97 22.15
CA VAL A 42 43.12 -22.78 22.74
C VAL A 42 42.63 -21.35 22.53
N GLU A 43 43.49 -20.35 22.76
CA GLU A 43 43.13 -18.94 22.57
C GLU A 43 42.78 -18.64 21.11
N LEU A 44 43.57 -19.16 20.16
CA LEU A 44 43.31 -19.00 18.73
C LEU A 44 42.00 -19.68 18.30
N SER A 45 41.72 -20.89 18.82
CA SER A 45 40.48 -21.60 18.52
C SER A 45 39.24 -20.84 18.98
N LEU A 46 39.30 -20.26 20.18
CA LEU A 46 38.22 -19.45 20.76
C LEU A 46 38.03 -18.14 19.99
N ALA A 47 39.13 -17.49 19.56
CA ALA A 47 39.05 -16.27 18.75
C ALA A 47 38.38 -16.52 17.39
N LEU A 48 38.69 -17.65 16.73
CA LEU A 48 38.05 -18.03 15.47
C LEU A 48 36.56 -18.34 15.64
N GLU A 49 36.19 -19.05 16.70
CA GLU A 49 34.78 -19.37 16.98
C GLU A 49 33.96 -18.10 17.25
N LEU A 50 34.48 -17.17 18.05
CA LEU A 50 33.83 -15.88 18.30
C LEU A 50 33.70 -15.04 17.03
N SER A 51 34.77 -14.98 16.22
CA SER A 51 34.75 -14.26 14.95
C SER A 51 33.73 -14.85 13.97
N GLN A 52 33.63 -16.18 13.90
CA GLN A 52 32.63 -16.86 13.07
C GLN A 52 31.20 -16.60 13.56
N GLN A 53 30.99 -16.59 14.88
CA GLN A 53 29.68 -16.31 15.46
C GLN A 53 29.22 -14.87 15.16
N GLU A 54 30.12 -13.90 15.28
CA GLU A 54 29.83 -12.49 14.95
C GLU A 54 29.51 -12.31 13.46
N ALA A 55 30.32 -12.88 12.57
CA ALA A 55 30.07 -12.83 11.13
C ALA A 55 28.71 -13.44 10.75
N ASN A 56 28.36 -14.59 11.35
CA ASN A 56 27.06 -15.21 11.13
C ASN A 56 25.90 -14.34 11.66
N ALA A 57 26.08 -13.64 12.77
CA ALA A 57 25.05 -12.77 13.33
C ALA A 57 24.81 -11.54 12.43
N GLU A 58 25.88 -10.95 11.89
CA GLU A 58 25.79 -9.84 10.95
C GLU A 58 25.15 -10.26 9.62
N GLU A 59 25.55 -11.39 9.06
CA GLU A 59 24.95 -11.95 7.84
C GLU A 59 23.45 -12.20 8.04
N ASN A 60 23.07 -12.86 9.14
CA ASN A 60 21.66 -13.13 9.45
C ASN A 60 20.85 -11.84 9.61
N SER A 61 21.45 -10.79 10.19
CA SER A 61 20.83 -9.47 10.29
C SER A 61 20.57 -8.86 8.91
N HIS A 62 21.55 -8.89 8.01
CA HIS A 62 21.40 -8.39 6.65
C HIS A 62 20.38 -9.19 5.83
N VAL A 63 20.36 -10.52 5.96
CA VAL A 63 19.35 -11.37 5.31
C VAL A 63 17.95 -11.06 5.83
N ALA A 64 17.79 -10.89 7.14
CA ALA A 64 16.51 -10.51 7.73
C ALA A 64 16.03 -9.14 7.22
N GLU A 65 16.93 -8.14 7.15
CA GLU A 65 16.62 -6.82 6.60
C GLU A 65 16.25 -6.89 5.11
N ALA A 66 17.02 -7.64 4.31
CA ALA A 66 16.76 -7.81 2.88
C ALA A 66 15.40 -8.50 2.62
N LEU A 67 15.04 -9.50 3.43
CA LEU A 67 13.72 -10.16 3.35
C LEU A 67 12.58 -9.22 3.71
N LEU A 68 12.77 -8.35 4.72
CA LEU A 68 11.77 -7.34 5.08
C LEU A 68 11.59 -6.32 3.97
N ARG A 69 12.68 -5.81 3.36
CA ARG A 69 12.62 -4.90 2.20
C ARG A 69 11.95 -5.56 0.99
N SER A 70 12.38 -6.77 0.62
CA SER A 70 11.82 -7.51 -0.51
C SER A 70 10.32 -7.77 -0.34
N ARG A 71 9.87 -8.06 0.89
CA ARG A 71 8.43 -8.23 1.18
C ARG A 71 7.62 -6.94 1.06
N SER A 72 8.19 -5.79 1.43
CA SER A 72 7.50 -4.50 1.30
C SER A 72 7.42 -3.99 -0.14
N GLU A 73 8.37 -4.34 -0.98
CA GLU A 73 8.44 -3.84 -2.36
C GLU A 73 7.65 -4.70 -3.38
N ALA A 74 7.35 -5.96 -3.05
CA ALA A 74 6.95 -6.96 -4.04
C ALA A 74 5.45 -7.16 -4.30
N ARG A 75 4.51 -6.50 -3.61
CA ARG A 75 3.11 -6.98 -3.65
C ARG A 75 2.30 -6.56 -4.87
N LEU A 76 2.56 -5.39 -5.47
CA LEU A 76 1.86 -4.93 -6.68
C LEU A 76 2.75 -4.13 -7.65
N SER A 77 3.89 -3.64 -7.19
CA SER A 77 4.81 -2.83 -8.00
C SER A 77 5.49 -3.63 -9.13
N GLY A 78 5.63 -4.96 -8.98
CA GLY A 78 6.27 -5.81 -9.98
C GLY A 78 5.57 -5.82 -11.34
N ASP A 79 4.24 -5.75 -11.33
CA ASP A 79 3.41 -5.74 -12.54
C ASP A 79 3.16 -4.32 -13.07
N GLY A 80 3.80 -3.31 -12.45
CA GLY A 80 3.59 -1.91 -12.79
C GLY A 80 2.19 -1.40 -12.45
N VAL A 81 1.49 -2.03 -11.51
CA VAL A 81 0.16 -1.56 -11.06
C VAL A 81 0.32 -0.30 -10.22
N VAL A 82 -0.41 0.74 -10.59
CA VAL A 82 -0.44 2.03 -9.89
C VAL A 82 -1.81 2.26 -9.25
N LEU A 83 -1.80 2.84 -8.05
CA LEU A 83 -3.00 3.31 -7.37
C LEU A 83 -3.14 4.81 -7.61
N LEU A 84 -4.23 5.20 -8.27
CA LEU A 84 -4.55 6.59 -8.52
C LEU A 84 -5.72 7.01 -7.63
N ARG A 85 -5.58 8.14 -6.93
CA ARG A 85 -6.62 8.72 -6.10
C ARG A 85 -7.25 9.91 -6.79
N LEU A 86 -8.58 9.87 -6.92
CA LEU A 86 -9.38 10.98 -7.37
C LEU A 86 -9.76 11.91 -6.21
N ASP A 87 -9.98 13.19 -6.51
CA ASP A 87 -10.46 14.18 -5.54
C ASP A 87 -11.96 14.05 -5.21
N SER A 88 -12.53 15.05 -4.53
CA SER A 88 -13.93 15.07 -4.10
C SER A 88 -14.97 14.87 -5.21
N HIS A 89 -14.62 15.10 -6.48
CA HIS A 89 -15.53 14.93 -7.62
C HIS A 89 -15.55 13.50 -8.17
N ALA A 90 -14.81 12.55 -7.57
CA ALA A 90 -14.78 11.15 -7.99
C ALA A 90 -16.17 10.51 -8.16
N ARG A 91 -17.13 10.91 -7.33
CA ARG A 91 -18.51 10.38 -7.32
C ARG A 91 -19.46 11.05 -8.33
N SER A 92 -18.96 11.99 -9.13
CA SER A 92 -19.77 12.65 -10.16
C SER A 92 -20.18 11.61 -11.21
N PRO A 93 -21.46 11.59 -11.64
CA PRO A 93 -21.91 10.67 -12.68
C PRO A 93 -21.16 10.92 -14.01
N GLN A 94 -20.75 12.17 -14.28
CA GLN A 94 -19.94 12.50 -15.46
C GLN A 94 -18.56 11.86 -15.43
N VAL A 95 -17.96 11.67 -14.24
CA VAL A 95 -16.69 10.96 -14.07
C VAL A 95 -16.90 9.47 -14.33
N ALA A 96 -17.95 8.88 -13.77
CA ALA A 96 -18.29 7.47 -14.01
C ALA A 96 -18.56 7.20 -15.50
N GLU A 97 -19.33 8.07 -16.18
CA GLU A 97 -19.56 7.99 -17.62
C GLU A 97 -18.26 8.12 -18.41
N ALA A 98 -17.37 9.04 -18.04
CA ALA A 98 -16.08 9.19 -18.70
C ALA A 98 -15.21 7.93 -18.56
N LEU A 99 -15.15 7.32 -17.37
CA LEU A 99 -14.39 6.09 -17.16
C LEU A 99 -15.01 4.88 -17.90
N LEU A 100 -16.33 4.81 -17.95
CA LEU A 100 -17.07 3.70 -18.56
C LEU A 100 -17.11 3.77 -20.09
N TYR A 101 -17.22 4.97 -20.68
CA TYR A 101 -17.49 5.14 -22.11
C TYR A 101 -16.37 5.83 -22.89
N SER A 102 -15.33 6.36 -22.23
CA SER A 102 -14.21 6.98 -22.96
C SER A 102 -13.58 5.98 -23.93
N PRO A 103 -13.32 6.37 -25.20
CA PRO A 103 -12.66 5.52 -26.17
C PRO A 103 -11.20 5.21 -25.77
N GLU A 104 -10.54 6.12 -25.05
CA GLU A 104 -9.15 5.97 -24.61
C GLU A 104 -8.96 4.77 -23.66
N LEU A 105 -9.99 4.45 -22.88
CA LEU A 105 -9.98 3.33 -21.93
C LEU A 105 -10.60 2.05 -22.51
N ALA A 106 -11.00 2.05 -23.79
CA ALA A 106 -11.56 0.87 -24.42
C ALA A 106 -10.62 -0.35 -24.39
N PRO A 107 -9.29 -0.21 -24.64
CA PRO A 107 -8.35 -1.33 -24.51
C PRO A 107 -8.31 -1.91 -23.09
N CYS A 108 -8.25 -1.04 -22.07
CA CYS A 108 -8.23 -1.46 -20.68
C CYS A 108 -9.50 -2.21 -20.28
N ARG A 109 -10.68 -1.71 -20.71
CA ARG A 109 -11.96 -2.39 -20.46
C ARG A 109 -12.05 -3.74 -21.17
N ALA A 110 -11.56 -3.84 -22.40
CA ALA A 110 -11.53 -5.10 -23.13
C ALA A 110 -10.67 -6.14 -22.41
N MET A 111 -9.49 -5.75 -21.92
CA MET A 111 -8.60 -6.64 -21.16
C MET A 111 -9.24 -7.15 -19.86
N VAL A 112 -9.91 -6.27 -19.10
CA VAL A 112 -10.63 -6.66 -17.88
C VAL A 112 -11.82 -7.58 -18.19
N ALA A 113 -12.56 -7.28 -19.25
CA ALA A 113 -13.70 -8.10 -19.69
C ALA A 113 -13.28 -9.48 -20.21
N GLU A 114 -12.18 -9.57 -20.97
CA GLU A 114 -11.62 -10.82 -21.50
C GLU A 114 -11.20 -11.76 -20.35
N ALA A 115 -10.68 -11.21 -19.26
CA ALA A 115 -10.36 -11.95 -18.06
C ALA A 115 -11.59 -12.36 -17.21
N GLY A 116 -12.80 -11.91 -17.59
CA GLY A 116 -14.03 -12.13 -16.83
C GLY A 116 -14.09 -11.37 -15.52
N CYS A 117 -13.35 -10.25 -15.41
CA CYS A 117 -13.33 -9.40 -14.23
C CYS A 117 -14.31 -8.23 -14.39
N GLU A 118 -14.77 -7.67 -13.27
CA GLU A 118 -15.63 -6.49 -13.24
C GLU A 118 -14.78 -5.21 -13.11
N LEU A 119 -15.22 -4.11 -13.72
CA LEU A 119 -14.54 -2.81 -13.61
C LEU A 119 -14.75 -2.15 -12.24
N GLN A 120 -15.85 -2.43 -11.56
CA GLN A 120 -16.19 -1.85 -10.25
C GLN A 120 -16.80 -2.92 -9.33
N PRO A 121 -16.01 -3.91 -8.90
CA PRO A 121 -16.48 -4.96 -8.03
C PRO A 121 -16.77 -4.44 -6.62
N ALA A 122 -17.79 -5.03 -5.98
CA ALA A 122 -18.18 -4.66 -4.62
C ALA A 122 -17.09 -4.94 -3.57
N TRP A 123 -16.29 -6.00 -3.76
CA TRP A 123 -15.20 -6.39 -2.86
C TRP A 123 -14.05 -5.36 -2.84
N ALA A 124 -13.92 -4.51 -3.86
CA ALA A 124 -12.92 -3.43 -3.91
C ALA A 124 -13.46 -2.09 -3.38
N GLY A 125 -14.53 -2.10 -2.59
CA GLY A 125 -15.12 -0.88 -2.03
C GLY A 125 -15.63 0.10 -3.09
N GLY A 126 -15.98 -0.40 -4.28
CA GLY A 126 -16.42 0.37 -5.43
C GLY A 126 -15.30 1.13 -6.17
N ALA A 127 -14.03 0.79 -5.94
CA ALA A 127 -12.93 1.32 -6.74
C ALA A 127 -13.02 0.90 -8.20
N TRP A 128 -12.41 1.68 -9.10
CA TRP A 128 -12.31 1.32 -10.52
C TRP A 128 -11.07 0.45 -10.75
N LEU A 129 -11.22 -0.68 -11.42
CA LEU A 129 -10.12 -1.57 -11.80
C LEU A 129 -9.99 -1.63 -13.33
N PHE A 130 -8.87 -1.14 -13.83
CA PHE A 130 -8.43 -1.25 -15.23
C PHE A 130 -7.31 -2.30 -15.39
N VAL A 131 -7.21 -3.21 -14.41
CA VAL A 131 -6.29 -4.35 -14.40
C VAL A 131 -7.11 -5.62 -14.13
N PRO A 132 -6.84 -6.74 -14.82
CA PRO A 132 -7.49 -8.03 -14.56
C PRO A 132 -7.15 -8.56 -13.16
N LEU A 133 -7.89 -8.12 -12.15
CA LEU A 133 -7.64 -8.49 -10.76
C LEU A 133 -8.81 -9.28 -10.19
N LYS A 134 -8.53 -10.48 -9.68
CA LYS A 134 -9.51 -11.33 -8.98
C LYS A 134 -9.54 -11.00 -7.49
N GLU A 135 -10.66 -11.31 -6.84
CA GLU A 135 -10.83 -11.10 -5.41
C GLU A 135 -9.74 -11.81 -4.57
N SER A 136 -9.36 -13.04 -4.94
CA SER A 136 -8.31 -13.79 -4.24
C SER A 136 -6.96 -13.07 -4.30
N GLN A 137 -6.60 -12.51 -5.46
CA GLN A 137 -5.36 -11.76 -5.63
C GLN A 137 -5.39 -10.43 -4.86
N PHE A 138 -6.55 -9.77 -4.82
CA PHE A 138 -6.74 -8.56 -4.03
C PHE A 138 -6.61 -8.82 -2.53
N GLN A 139 -7.11 -9.95 -2.03
CA GLN A 139 -6.93 -10.37 -0.64
C GLN A 139 -5.47 -10.74 -0.32
N GLU A 140 -4.78 -11.40 -1.24
CA GLU A 140 -3.36 -11.76 -1.12
C GLU A 140 -2.42 -10.54 -1.10
N ALA A 141 -2.78 -9.45 -1.79
CA ALA A 141 -2.02 -8.20 -1.78
C ALA A 141 -1.92 -7.57 -0.38
N GLY A 142 -2.78 -7.99 0.55
CA GLY A 142 -2.67 -7.71 1.97
C GLY A 142 -3.67 -6.67 2.50
N PRO A 143 -3.74 -6.53 3.82
CA PRO A 143 -4.73 -5.68 4.48
C PRO A 143 -4.57 -4.19 4.16
N ASP A 144 -3.34 -3.76 3.83
CA ASP A 144 -3.05 -2.35 3.51
C ASP A 144 -3.76 -1.91 2.23
N LEU A 145 -3.80 -2.77 1.21
CA LEU A 145 -4.55 -2.47 -0.01
C LEU A 145 -6.05 -2.41 0.28
N HIS A 146 -6.57 -3.39 1.02
CA HIS A 146 -7.99 -3.45 1.34
C HIS A 146 -8.45 -2.27 2.21
N ALA A 147 -7.62 -1.78 3.13
CA ALA A 147 -7.95 -0.65 4.00
C ALA A 147 -7.93 0.69 3.24
N ASN A 148 -7.04 0.82 2.25
CA ASN A 148 -6.84 2.07 1.53
C ASN A 148 -7.76 2.19 0.32
N VAL A 149 -8.02 1.11 -0.41
CA VAL A 149 -8.84 1.13 -1.63
C VAL A 149 -10.32 1.37 -1.32
N LYS A 150 -10.90 2.31 -2.06
CA LYS A 150 -12.24 2.89 -1.89
C LYS A 150 -12.73 3.36 -3.25
N HIS A 151 -14.01 3.65 -3.40
CA HIS A 151 -14.61 4.25 -4.61
C HIS A 151 -13.97 5.52 -5.18
N ILE A 152 -13.06 6.19 -4.46
CA ILE A 152 -12.29 7.33 -4.99
C ILE A 152 -11.00 6.89 -5.70
N HIS A 153 -10.66 5.61 -5.64
CA HIS A 153 -9.42 5.07 -6.18
C HIS A 153 -9.65 4.37 -7.51
N ILE A 154 -8.60 4.39 -8.33
CA ILE A 154 -8.48 3.68 -9.59
C ILE A 154 -7.21 2.83 -9.52
N LEU A 155 -7.32 1.52 -9.74
CA LEU A 155 -6.19 0.65 -9.99
C LEU A 155 -6.01 0.52 -11.51
N ALA A 156 -4.83 0.86 -12.01
CA ALA A 156 -4.48 0.76 -13.43
C ALA A 156 -3.04 0.28 -13.58
N LEU A 157 -2.64 -0.17 -14.78
CA LEU A 157 -1.22 -0.33 -15.10
C LEU A 157 -0.61 1.06 -15.28
N SER A 158 0.68 1.21 -14.99
CA SER A 158 1.44 2.45 -15.16
C SER A 158 1.37 2.97 -16.60
N GLU A 159 1.37 2.08 -17.59
CA GLU A 159 1.17 2.40 -19.00
C GLU A 159 -0.23 2.95 -19.32
N HIS A 160 -1.24 2.61 -18.52
CA HIS A 160 -2.62 3.04 -18.69
C HIS A 160 -2.96 4.33 -17.92
N GLU A 161 -2.09 4.78 -17.01
CA GLU A 161 -2.24 6.05 -16.31
C GLU A 161 -2.54 7.25 -17.25
N PRO A 162 -1.78 7.51 -18.34
CA PRO A 162 -2.07 8.62 -19.23
C PRO A 162 -3.46 8.53 -19.89
N LEU A 163 -3.95 7.31 -20.17
CA LEU A 163 -5.27 7.07 -20.75
C LEU A 163 -6.38 7.46 -19.77
N VAL A 164 -6.21 7.16 -18.47
CA VAL A 164 -7.13 7.60 -17.41
C VAL A 164 -7.16 9.12 -17.36
N HIS A 165 -6.00 9.78 -17.36
CA HIS A 165 -5.93 11.24 -17.40
C HIS A 165 -6.60 11.84 -18.66
N GLN A 166 -6.46 11.19 -19.81
CA GLN A 166 -7.09 11.62 -21.06
C GLN A 166 -8.61 11.45 -21.01
N ALA A 167 -9.13 10.34 -20.49
CA ALA A 167 -10.56 10.13 -20.29
C ALA A 167 -11.16 11.20 -19.36
N LEU A 168 -10.47 11.55 -18.26
CA LEU A 168 -10.92 12.59 -17.34
C LEU A 168 -10.90 14.00 -17.98
N LYS A 169 -10.15 14.23 -19.07
CA LYS A 169 -10.20 15.51 -19.81
C LYS A 169 -11.53 15.70 -20.55
N CYS A 170 -12.30 14.65 -20.80
CA CYS A 170 -13.65 14.76 -21.38
C CYS A 170 -14.67 15.31 -20.37
N VAL A 171 -14.38 15.21 -19.07
CA VAL A 171 -15.25 15.74 -18.01
C VAL A 171 -15.19 17.28 -18.01
N PRO A 172 -16.33 17.99 -17.90
CA PRO A 172 -16.36 19.44 -17.77
C PRO A 172 -15.45 19.94 -16.66
N ARG A 173 -14.70 21.03 -16.91
CA ARG A 173 -13.68 21.55 -15.98
C ARG A 173 -14.18 21.77 -14.54
N LYS A 174 -15.46 22.09 -14.34
CA LYS A 174 -16.06 22.31 -13.01
C LYS A 174 -16.23 21.03 -12.18
N CYS A 175 -16.30 19.87 -12.84
CA CYS A 175 -16.52 18.57 -12.21
C CYS A 175 -15.35 17.61 -12.46
N ARG A 176 -14.29 18.08 -13.11
CA ARG A 176 -13.13 17.26 -13.46
C ARG A 176 -12.32 16.99 -12.20
N PRO A 177 -12.21 15.73 -11.76
CA PRO A 177 -11.41 15.41 -10.59
C PRO A 177 -9.93 15.57 -10.91
N LYS A 178 -9.17 16.05 -9.93
CA LYS A 178 -7.72 15.88 -9.91
C LYS A 178 -7.41 14.42 -9.60
N CYS A 179 -6.35 13.93 -10.23
CA CYS A 179 -5.87 12.56 -10.10
C CYS A 179 -4.45 12.63 -9.55
N TYR A 180 -4.20 11.89 -8.47
CA TYR A 180 -2.94 11.86 -7.75
C TYR A 180 -2.42 10.42 -7.69
N HIS A 181 -1.12 10.24 -7.82
CA HIS A 181 -0.50 8.96 -7.55
C HIS A 181 -0.47 8.74 -6.03
N GLU A 182 -1.03 7.62 -5.57
CA GLU A 182 -0.98 7.21 -4.18
C GLU A 182 -0.02 6.04 -4.06
N SER A 183 1.04 6.22 -3.27
CA SER A 183 1.92 5.11 -2.96
C SER A 183 1.11 4.09 -2.17
N LEU A 184 1.06 2.86 -2.68
CA LEU A 184 0.59 1.69 -1.93
C LEU A 184 1.57 1.51 -0.78
N GLY A 185 1.26 2.18 0.33
CA GLY A 185 2.22 2.56 1.33
C GLY A 185 3.13 1.41 1.73
N ALA A 186 4.43 1.73 1.80
CA ALA A 186 5.25 1.12 2.83
C ALA A 186 4.44 1.24 4.14
N PRO A 187 4.23 0.14 4.88
CA PRO A 187 3.43 0.16 6.09
C PRO A 187 3.95 1.30 6.95
N ALA A 188 3.06 2.07 7.58
CA ALA A 188 3.40 3.11 8.55
C ALA A 188 4.01 2.50 9.85
N ALA A 189 4.76 1.41 9.71
CA ALA A 189 5.55 0.80 10.73
C ALA A 189 6.69 1.77 11.09
N LEU A 190 6.51 2.41 12.24
CA LEU A 190 7.60 2.86 13.08
C LEU A 190 8.53 3.88 12.39
N SER A 191 7.99 5.00 11.93
CA SER A 191 8.76 6.24 12.06
C SER A 191 8.98 6.45 13.56
N VAL A 192 10.03 5.84 14.11
CA VAL A 192 10.47 6.07 15.49
C VAL A 192 10.82 7.55 15.54
N PRO A 193 10.07 8.39 16.28
CA PRO A 193 10.41 9.79 16.43
C PRO A 193 11.65 9.84 17.33
N GLY A 194 12.87 9.84 16.77
CA GLY A 194 14.05 9.87 17.64
C GLY A 194 15.45 9.85 17.01
N ALA A 195 15.65 9.39 15.78
CA ALA A 195 16.98 9.40 15.18
C ALA A 195 17.28 10.75 14.49
N SER A 196 17.55 11.77 15.30
CA SER A 196 18.15 13.03 14.85
C SER A 196 19.58 12.77 14.37
N SER A 197 19.73 12.45 13.08
CA SER A 197 21.03 12.42 12.41
C SER A 197 21.49 13.85 12.11
N CYS A 198 22.33 14.39 12.99
CA CYS A 198 23.22 15.49 12.65
C CYS A 198 24.36 14.93 11.80
N GLY A 199 24.31 15.18 10.50
CA GLY A 199 25.39 14.83 9.57
C GLY A 199 25.44 15.84 8.43
N ALA A 200 26.09 16.97 8.68
CA ALA A 200 26.43 17.96 7.67
C ALA A 200 27.49 17.39 6.73
N PHE A 201 27.19 17.34 5.43
CA PHE A 201 28.22 17.37 4.40
C PHE A 201 27.65 18.08 3.16
N GLU A 202 27.99 19.37 3.04
CA GLU A 202 27.86 20.13 1.81
C GLU A 202 28.91 19.62 0.82
N GLU A 203 28.49 19.03 -0.29
CA GLU A 203 29.33 18.96 -1.48
C GLU A 203 28.65 19.72 -2.62
N THR A 204 29.13 20.95 -2.79
CA THR A 204 28.78 21.87 -3.86
C THR A 204 29.56 21.48 -5.11
N VAL A 205 28.90 20.92 -6.13
CA VAL A 205 29.54 20.72 -7.45
C VAL A 205 28.66 21.26 -8.58
N SER A 206 29.09 22.45 -9.02
CA SER A 206 29.26 22.93 -10.39
C SER A 206 28.13 22.82 -11.43
N ARG A 207 27.67 24.02 -11.77
CA ARG A 207 27.09 24.50 -13.03
C ARG A 207 27.69 23.86 -14.30
N GLY A 208 26.81 23.42 -15.20
CA GLY A 208 27.12 23.15 -16.60
C GLY A 208 26.08 23.80 -17.51
N ASP A 209 26.54 24.76 -18.30
CA ASP A 209 25.87 25.46 -19.39
C ASP A 209 25.08 24.55 -20.34
N THR A 210 23.90 24.98 -20.79
CA THR A 210 23.28 24.43 -22.01
C THR A 210 22.72 25.57 -22.86
N PRO A 211 23.12 25.68 -24.15
CA PRO A 211 22.83 26.83 -25.00
C PRO A 211 21.40 26.82 -25.61
N PRO A 212 20.93 27.97 -26.09
CA PRO A 212 19.63 28.12 -26.74
C PRO A 212 19.70 27.72 -28.23
N GLY A 213 18.87 26.76 -28.64
CA GLY A 213 18.71 26.34 -30.02
C GLY A 213 17.33 26.68 -30.57
N SER A 214 17.23 27.82 -31.23
CA SER A 214 16.09 28.28 -32.02
C SER A 214 15.92 27.46 -33.30
N SER A 215 14.69 27.07 -33.64
CA SER A 215 14.27 26.80 -35.01
C SER A 215 12.75 26.91 -35.14
N GLU A 216 12.33 28.08 -35.61
CA GLU A 216 11.02 28.35 -36.20
C GLU A 216 10.95 27.75 -37.61
N VAL A 217 9.90 26.98 -37.94
CA VAL A 217 9.43 26.82 -39.32
C VAL A 217 7.90 26.70 -39.35
N GLY A 218 7.25 27.76 -39.85
CA GLY A 218 6.04 27.81 -40.70
C GLY A 218 4.84 26.88 -40.50
N SER A 219 3.68 27.48 -40.12
CA SER A 219 2.40 27.64 -40.88
C SER A 219 2.00 26.64 -41.99
N PRO A 220 0.70 26.51 -42.41
CA PRO A 220 -0.53 27.23 -42.02
C PRO A 220 -1.84 26.38 -41.94
N ALA A 221 -2.94 27.09 -41.62
CA ALA A 221 -4.32 26.94 -42.12
C ALA A 221 -5.28 25.91 -41.50
N SER A 222 -6.40 26.48 -41.05
CA SER A 222 -7.63 25.91 -40.50
C SER A 222 -8.39 25.00 -41.49
N PRO A 223 -9.38 24.24 -40.98
CA PRO A 223 -10.74 24.62 -41.36
C PRO A 223 -11.71 24.69 -40.17
N THR A 224 -12.42 25.81 -40.15
CA THR A 224 -13.66 26.08 -39.42
C THR A 224 -14.73 25.08 -39.85
N LEU A 225 -15.23 24.25 -38.93
CA LEU A 225 -16.45 23.48 -39.15
C LEU A 225 -17.56 24.03 -38.24
N ASN A 226 -18.51 24.70 -38.88
CA ASN A 226 -19.83 25.01 -38.34
C ASN A 226 -20.61 23.71 -38.09
N GLN A 227 -21.04 23.49 -36.85
CA GLN A 227 -22.23 22.69 -36.51
C GLN A 227 -22.92 23.45 -35.38
N ASP A 228 -23.80 24.37 -35.72
CA ASP A 228 -25.22 24.17 -36.01
C ASP A 228 -26.02 23.73 -34.79
N ARG A 229 -27.10 24.49 -34.62
CA ARG A 229 -28.04 24.47 -33.51
C ARG A 229 -28.86 23.19 -33.55
N SER A 230 -29.28 22.77 -32.36
CA SER A 230 -30.63 22.29 -32.02
C SER A 230 -30.58 20.94 -31.34
N SER A 231 -30.84 20.95 -30.03
CA SER A 231 -31.96 20.21 -29.44
C SER A 231 -31.86 20.28 -27.92
N ALA A 232 -32.61 21.21 -27.34
CA ALA A 232 -32.98 21.17 -25.93
C ALA A 232 -33.93 19.99 -25.72
N GLY A 233 -33.38 18.78 -25.61
CA GLY A 233 -34.09 17.60 -25.15
C GLY A 233 -34.12 17.63 -23.62
N ARG A 234 -35.20 18.19 -23.06
CA ARG A 234 -35.60 17.89 -21.68
C ARG A 234 -35.88 16.39 -21.58
N LEU A 235 -34.89 15.60 -21.19
CA LEU A 235 -35.14 14.26 -20.68
C LEU A 235 -35.55 14.42 -19.21
N ASN A 236 -36.85 14.64 -19.01
CA ASN A 236 -37.53 14.27 -17.77
C ASN A 236 -37.47 12.73 -17.69
N GLY A 237 -36.31 12.21 -17.31
CA GLY A 237 -36.18 10.85 -16.82
C GLY A 237 -36.53 10.87 -15.35
N ASP A 238 -37.82 10.74 -15.04
CA ASP A 238 -38.29 10.33 -13.72
C ASP A 238 -37.65 8.96 -13.41
N PHE A 239 -36.47 8.97 -12.82
CA PHE A 239 -35.94 7.81 -12.11
C PHE A 239 -36.73 7.71 -10.81
N ALA A 240 -37.92 7.12 -10.90
CA ALA A 240 -38.70 6.69 -9.75
C ALA A 240 -37.95 5.51 -9.10
N TYR A 241 -37.10 5.82 -8.12
CA TYR A 241 -36.52 4.80 -7.26
C TYR A 241 -37.63 4.22 -6.38
N ASP A 242 -37.83 2.90 -6.45
CA ASP A 242 -38.65 2.17 -5.50
C ASP A 242 -37.83 1.98 -4.22
N ILE A 243 -38.13 2.78 -3.19
CA ILE A 243 -37.48 2.69 -1.89
C ILE A 243 -38.10 1.50 -1.15
N VAL A 244 -37.52 0.32 -1.33
CA VAL A 244 -37.87 -0.85 -0.52
C VAL A 244 -37.23 -0.70 0.86
N VAL A 245 -37.96 -0.13 1.80
CA VAL A 245 -37.54 0.00 3.20
C VAL A 245 -37.57 -1.39 3.86
N GLN A 246 -36.49 -2.15 3.73
CA GLN A 246 -36.27 -3.32 4.57
C GLN A 246 -35.76 -2.86 5.94
N ARG A 247 -36.70 -2.54 6.83
CA ARG A 247 -36.53 -2.58 8.30
C ARG A 247 -35.20 -1.98 8.81
N THR A 248 -34.92 -0.74 8.47
CA THR A 248 -33.90 0.06 9.18
C THR A 248 -34.59 0.87 10.27
N PHE A 249 -34.30 0.54 11.53
CA PHE A 249 -34.71 1.34 12.69
C PHE A 249 -33.91 2.64 12.68
N ILE A 250 -34.55 3.74 12.33
CA ILE A 250 -33.99 5.08 12.49
C ILE A 250 -34.21 5.49 13.95
N HIS A 251 -33.13 5.54 14.74
CA HIS A 251 -33.19 6.12 16.08
C HIS A 251 -33.15 7.65 15.96
N PHE A 252 -34.27 8.29 16.35
CA PHE A 252 -34.28 9.73 16.57
C PHE A 252 -33.82 10.01 18.00
N PRO A 253 -32.82 10.89 18.22
CA PRO A 253 -32.53 11.37 19.56
C PRO A 253 -33.74 12.18 20.05
N SER A 254 -34.35 11.74 21.15
CA SER A 254 -35.37 12.54 21.84
C SER A 254 -34.70 13.80 22.40
N PRO A 255 -35.24 15.01 22.16
CA PRO A 255 -34.74 16.19 22.86
C PRO A 255 -34.92 15.96 24.36
N SER A 256 -33.81 15.97 25.10
CA SER A 256 -33.79 15.87 26.55
C SER A 256 -34.58 17.04 27.13
N SER A 257 -35.63 16.72 27.88
CA SER A 257 -36.50 17.65 28.60
C SER A 257 -35.82 18.21 29.84
N ASP A 258 -34.64 18.82 29.69
CA ASP A 258 -33.94 19.55 30.76
C ASP A 258 -33.75 21.01 30.36
N ALA A 259 -34.88 21.69 30.15
CA ALA A 259 -34.96 23.15 30.17
C ALA A 259 -35.64 23.60 31.47
N SER A 260 -35.02 23.26 32.60
CA SER A 260 -35.37 23.83 33.89
C SER A 260 -35.08 25.33 33.86
N THR A 261 -36.16 26.08 33.87
CA THR A 261 -36.23 27.52 33.84
C THR A 261 -35.87 28.07 35.22
N GLU A 262 -34.60 28.35 35.48
CA GLU A 262 -34.21 29.22 36.61
C GLU A 262 -34.26 30.68 36.17
N ARG A 263 -35.41 31.31 36.41
CA ARG A 263 -35.54 32.77 36.36
C ARG A 263 -34.89 33.36 37.62
N HIS A 264 -33.71 33.93 37.46
CA HIS A 264 -33.16 34.85 38.46
C HIS A 264 -33.94 36.17 38.45
N SER A 265 -34.67 36.40 39.54
CA SER A 265 -35.24 37.69 39.91
C SER A 265 -34.13 38.53 40.55
N ALA A 266 -33.94 39.78 40.11
CA ALA A 266 -33.08 40.75 40.78
C ALA A 266 -33.90 42.01 41.14
N PRO A 267 -33.63 42.61 42.32
CA PRO A 267 -34.37 43.75 42.88
C PRO A 267 -34.00 45.10 42.26
#